data_AF-A0A229RIT6-F1
#
_entry.id   AF-A0A229RIT6-F1
#
_cell.length_a   1.000
_cell.length_b   1.000
_cell.length_c   1.000
_cell.angle_alpha   90.00
_cell.angle_beta   90.00
_cell.angle_gamma   90.00
#
_symmetry.space_group_name_H-M   'P 1'
#
loop_
_entity.id
_entity.type
_entity.pdbx_description
1 polymer ?
#
loop_
_entity_poly.entity_id
_entity_poly.type
_entity_poly.pdbx_seq_one_letter_code
_entity_poly.pdbx_strand_id
1 'polypeptide(L)'
;MNRSTAAVANAFFLFAGVAGLIIQIASGVPGFPDIPPGPFILGSTGILVLTLAARFRWILFLGIVAPTFILVGALLEGSFWGRLADVGDFGPFVGTVLLIGGVIAAATCGVVAVSQAYRRVAAR
;
A
#
# COMPACT_ATOMS: atom_id res chain seq x y z
N MET A 1 -24.71 1.80 2.53
CA MET A 1 -23.73 1.74 3.64
C MET A 1 -22.66 2.78 3.34
N ASN A 2 -22.65 3.93 4.04
CA ASN A 2 -21.69 5.01 3.75
C ASN A 2 -20.27 4.55 4.11
N ARG A 3 -19.40 4.39 3.10
CA ARG A 3 -18.00 4.01 3.29
C ARG A 3 -17.23 5.18 3.92
N SER A 4 -16.30 4.90 4.83
CA SER A 4 -15.41 5.93 5.36
C SER A 4 -14.49 6.44 4.24
N THR A 5 -14.44 7.76 4.03
CA THR A 5 -13.53 8.39 3.05
C THR A 5 -12.08 7.97 3.30
N ALA A 6 -11.67 7.84 4.56
CA ALA A 6 -10.32 7.39 4.91
C ALA A 6 -10.06 5.94 4.50
N ALA A 7 -11.05 5.05 4.60
CA ALA A 7 -10.92 3.66 4.16
C ALA A 7 -10.85 3.54 2.62
N VAL A 8 -11.61 4.38 1.91
CA VAL A 8 -11.53 4.45 0.44
C VAL A 8 -10.17 5.00 0.00
N ALA A 9 -9.69 6.06 0.64
CA ALA A 9 -8.36 6.61 0.38
C ALA A 9 -7.25 5.60 0.68
N ASN A 10 -7.34 4.87 1.80
CA ASN A 10 -6.41 3.79 2.14
C ASN A 10 -6.32 2.76 1.01
N ALA A 11 -7.44 2.24 0.54
CA ALA A 11 -7.45 1.27 -0.54
C ALA A 11 -6.94 1.83 -1.87
N PHE A 12 -7.29 3.08 -2.21
CA PHE A 12 -6.75 3.75 -3.39
C PHE A 12 -5.22 3.78 -3.36
N PHE A 13 -4.62 4.17 -2.24
CA PHE A 13 -3.17 4.22 -2.11
C PHE A 13 -2.51 2.84 -2.04
N LEU A 14 -3.21 1.80 -1.53
CA LEU A 14 -2.76 0.41 -1.66
C LEU A 14 -2.66 0.01 -3.14
N PHE A 15 -3.65 0.37 -3.96
CA PHE A 15 -3.59 0.12 -5.40
C PHE A 15 -2.55 0.97 -6.13
N ALA A 16 -2.29 2.20 -5.68
CA ALA A 16 -1.15 2.97 -6.18
C ALA A 16 0.17 2.24 -5.90
N GLY A 17 0.33 1.67 -4.70
CA GLY A 17 1.47 0.81 -4.37
C GLY A 17 1.59 -0.42 -5.29
N VAL A 18 0.46 -1.08 -5.58
CA VAL A 18 0.41 -2.18 -6.57
C VAL A 18 0.87 -1.72 -7.95
N ALA A 19 0.39 -0.57 -8.43
CA ALA A 19 0.81 -0.01 -9.71
C ALA A 19 2.32 0.27 -9.73
N GLY A 20 2.89 0.81 -8.65
CA GLY A 20 4.33 1.02 -8.51
C GLY A 20 5.15 -0.27 -8.61
N LEU A 21 4.65 -1.36 -8.01
CA LEU A 21 5.27 -2.69 -8.14
C LEU A 21 5.17 -3.24 -9.56
N ILE A 22 4.00 -3.13 -10.20
CA ILE A 22 3.80 -3.58 -11.59
C ILE A 22 4.74 -2.85 -12.54
N ILE A 23 4.93 -1.54 -12.37
CA ILE A 23 5.87 -0.76 -13.18
C ILE A 23 7.30 -1.28 -13.00
N GLN A 24 7.75 -1.55 -11.77
CA GLN A 24 9.10 -2.08 -11.52
C GLN A 24 9.30 -3.47 -12.15
N ILE A 25 8.29 -4.35 -12.05
CA ILE A 25 8.31 -5.68 -12.67
C ILE A 25 8.41 -5.56 -14.19
N ALA A 26 7.54 -4.74 -14.80
CA ALA A 26 7.53 -4.51 -16.24
C ALA A 26 8.81 -3.83 -16.75
N SER A 27 9.51 -3.09 -15.89
CA SER A 27 10.81 -2.47 -16.21
C SER A 27 11.98 -3.45 -16.10
N GLY A 28 11.75 -4.71 -15.70
CA GLY A 28 12.79 -5.73 -15.65
C GLY A 28 13.78 -5.56 -14.51
N VAL A 29 13.37 -4.95 -13.40
CA VAL A 29 14.26 -4.73 -12.25
C VAL A 29 14.83 -6.07 -11.75
N PRO A 30 16.17 -6.23 -11.71
CA PRO A 30 16.79 -7.49 -11.27
C PRO A 30 16.40 -7.88 -9.85
N GLY A 31 16.17 -9.18 -9.63
CA GLY A 31 15.82 -9.73 -8.32
C GLY A 31 14.32 -9.74 -8.00
N PHE A 32 13.46 -9.23 -8.88
CA PHE A 32 12.02 -9.42 -8.74
C PHE A 32 11.62 -10.87 -9.10
N PRO A 33 10.92 -11.59 -8.20
CA PRO A 33 10.49 -12.95 -8.47
C PRO A 33 9.35 -12.99 -9.51
N ASP A 34 9.25 -14.09 -10.26
CA ASP A 34 8.26 -14.30 -11.33
C ASP A 34 6.81 -14.13 -10.85
N ILE A 35 6.54 -14.54 -9.60
CA ILE A 35 5.26 -14.29 -8.92
C ILE A 35 5.55 -13.37 -7.73
N PRO A 36 5.46 -12.05 -7.92
CA PRO A 36 5.81 -11.10 -6.88
C PRO A 36 4.74 -11.10 -5.79
N PRO A 37 5.10 -11.35 -4.52
CA PRO A 37 4.12 -11.40 -3.43
C PRO A 37 3.51 -10.03 -3.14
N GLY A 38 4.26 -8.95 -3.38
CA GLY A 38 3.85 -7.57 -3.07
C GLY A 38 2.51 -7.14 -3.69
N PRO A 39 2.32 -7.26 -5.02
CA PRO A 39 1.04 -6.94 -5.67
C PRO A 39 -0.15 -7.70 -5.09
N PHE A 40 0.02 -8.98 -4.76
CA PHE A 40 -1.06 -9.77 -4.15
C PHE A 40 -1.36 -9.32 -2.72
N ILE A 41 -0.33 -9.05 -1.90
CA ILE A 41 -0.50 -8.56 -0.53
C ILE A 41 -1.25 -7.24 -0.51
N LEU A 42 -0.78 -6.24 -1.28
CA LEU A 42 -1.40 -4.91 -1.30
C LEU A 42 -2.76 -4.93 -2.01
N GLY A 43 -2.88 -5.62 -3.13
CA GLY A 43 -4.09 -5.69 -3.93
C GLY A 43 -5.24 -6.40 -3.21
N SER A 44 -4.99 -7.58 -2.65
CA SER A 44 -5.99 -8.30 -1.85
C SER A 44 -6.41 -7.50 -0.62
N THR A 45 -5.46 -6.86 0.07
CA THR A 45 -5.76 -5.99 1.21
C THR A 45 -6.63 -4.80 0.80
N GLY A 46 -6.33 -4.14 -0.32
CA GLY A 46 -7.15 -3.05 -0.84
C GLY A 46 -8.58 -3.48 -1.16
N ILE A 47 -8.75 -4.66 -1.76
CA ILE A 47 -10.07 -5.26 -2.03
C ILE A 47 -10.81 -5.53 -0.71
N LEU A 48 -10.16 -6.15 0.27
CA LEU A 48 -10.75 -6.44 1.58
C LEU A 48 -11.19 -5.15 2.30
N VAL A 49 -10.34 -4.12 2.30
CA VAL A 49 -10.67 -2.82 2.90
C VAL A 49 -11.89 -2.18 2.22
N LEU A 50 -11.96 -2.18 0.89
CA LEU A 50 -13.09 -1.57 0.17
C LEU A 50 -14.42 -2.30 0.35
N THR A 51 -14.35 -3.63 0.40
CA THR A 51 -15.54 -4.48 0.34
C THR A 51 -16.07 -4.83 1.73
N LEU A 52 -15.18 -5.07 2.70
CA LEU A 52 -15.55 -5.68 3.97
C LEU A 52 -15.32 -4.80 5.20
N ALA A 53 -14.52 -3.73 5.13
CA ALA A 53 -14.17 -2.93 6.33
C ALA A 53 -15.36 -2.29 7.05
N ALA A 54 -16.44 -1.99 6.31
CA ALA A 54 -17.65 -1.43 6.91
C ALA A 54 -18.44 -2.45 7.75
N ARG A 55 -18.32 -3.75 7.43
CA ARG A 55 -18.92 -4.84 8.21
C ARG A 55 -17.97 -5.36 9.30
N PHE A 56 -16.69 -5.51 8.96
CA PHE A 56 -15.68 -6.09 9.84
C PHE A 56 -14.55 -5.08 10.07
N ARG A 57 -14.68 -4.26 11.12
CA ARG A 57 -13.78 -3.14 11.40
C ARG A 57 -12.32 -3.56 11.60
N TRP A 58 -12.06 -4.80 12.01
CA TRP A 58 -10.69 -5.31 12.17
C TRP A 58 -9.91 -5.33 10.84
N ILE A 59 -10.61 -5.38 9.70
CA ILE A 59 -9.97 -5.36 8.37
C ILE A 59 -9.22 -4.04 8.13
N LEU A 60 -9.61 -2.95 8.80
CA LEU A 60 -8.89 -1.68 8.72
C LEU A 60 -7.44 -1.79 9.23
N PHE A 61 -7.14 -2.72 10.13
CA PHE A 61 -5.76 -2.98 10.56
C PHE A 61 -4.91 -3.57 9.43
N LEU A 62 -5.49 -4.36 8.53
CA LEU A 62 -4.77 -4.86 7.35
C LEU A 62 -4.28 -3.72 6.47
N GLY A 63 -5.09 -2.66 6.34
CA GLY A 63 -4.75 -1.43 5.63
C GLY A 63 -3.57 -0.64 6.22
N ILE A 64 -3.09 -1.02 7.42
CA ILE A 64 -1.87 -0.50 8.05
C ILE A 64 -0.75 -1.52 7.92
N VAL A 65 -1.01 -2.77 8.33
CA VAL A 65 0.01 -3.82 8.41
C VAL A 65 0.61 -4.16 7.05
N ALA A 66 -0.22 -4.32 6.01
CA ALA A 66 0.26 -4.68 4.68
C ALA A 66 1.21 -3.64 4.06
N PRO A 67 0.86 -2.34 3.97
CA PRO A 67 1.78 -1.34 3.43
C PRO A 67 3.01 -1.14 4.31
N THR A 68 2.90 -1.23 5.63
CA THR A 68 4.08 -1.18 6.52
C THR A 68 5.01 -2.36 6.31
N PHE A 69 4.49 -3.57 6.13
CA PHE A 69 5.29 -4.75 5.82
C PHE A 69 6.07 -4.58 4.51
N ILE A 70 5.42 -4.10 3.45
CA ILE A 70 6.09 -3.81 2.17
C ILE A 70 7.14 -2.72 2.32
N LEU A 71 6.84 -1.65 3.07
CA LEU A 71 7.80 -0.57 3.31
C LEU A 71 9.03 -1.08 4.06
N VAL A 72 8.85 -1.85 5.14
CA VAL A 72 9.97 -2.44 5.90
C VAL A 72 10.79 -3.39 5.05
N GLY A 73 10.13 -4.25 4.26
CA GLY A 73 10.81 -5.13 3.31
C GLY A 73 11.68 -4.35 2.31
N ALA A 74 11.14 -3.28 1.73
CA ALA A 74 11.88 -2.40 0.83
C ALA A 74 13.07 -1.73 1.54
N LEU A 75 12.87 -1.22 2.77
CA LEU A 75 13.93 -0.61 3.57
C LEU A 75 15.09 -1.59 3.85
N LEU A 76 14.78 -2.85 4.15
CA LEU A 76 15.77 -3.90 4.41
C LEU A 76 16.50 -4.36 3.14
N GLU A 77 15.81 -4.39 2.00
CA GLU A 77 16.42 -4.70 0.69
C GLU A 77 17.40 -3.58 0.26
N GLY A 78 17.07 -2.31 0.56
CA GLY A 78 17.94 -1.15 0.34
C GLY A 78 18.13 -0.73 -1.13
N SER A 79 17.70 -1.54 -2.09
CA SER A 79 17.88 -1.31 -3.53
C SER A 79 17.13 -0.08 -4.08
N PHE A 80 16.03 0.31 -3.43
CA PHE A 80 15.21 1.44 -3.86
C PHE A 80 15.93 2.79 -3.79
N TRP A 81 16.96 2.95 -2.95
CA TRP A 81 17.78 4.16 -2.91
C TRP A 81 18.50 4.39 -4.25
N GLY A 82 19.04 3.32 -4.84
CA GLY A 82 19.66 3.39 -6.17
C GLY A 82 18.65 3.77 -7.25
N ARG A 83 17.44 3.17 -7.19
CA ARG A 83 16.34 3.46 -8.14
C ARG A 83 15.83 4.90 -8.02
N LEU A 84 15.87 5.49 -6.83
CA LEU A 84 15.50 6.89 -6.61
C LEU A 84 16.59 7.87 -7.05
N ALA A 85 17.86 7.47 -7.00
CA ALA A 85 18.99 8.30 -7.40
C ALA A 85 19.18 8.33 -8.93
N ASP A 86 18.80 7.26 -9.63
CA ASP A 86 18.89 7.17 -11.09
C ASP A 86 17.57 7.56 -11.77
N VAL A 87 17.36 8.87 -11.94
CA VAL A 87 16.17 9.41 -12.63
C VAL A 87 16.19 9.07 -14.15
N GLY A 88 17.36 8.72 -14.70
CA GLY A 88 17.50 8.34 -16.11
C GLY A 88 16.85 6.99 -16.41
N ASP A 89 16.84 6.08 -15.44
CA ASP A 89 16.11 4.82 -15.50
C ASP A 89 14.64 5.02 -15.08
N PHE A 90 13.87 5.64 -15.98
CA PHE A 90 12.55 6.20 -15.68
C PHE A 90 11.53 5.19 -15.13
N GLY A 91 11.53 3.95 -15.63
CA GLY A 91 10.60 2.91 -15.20
C GLY A 91 10.78 2.54 -13.72
N PRO A 92 11.97 2.07 -13.31
CA PRO A 92 12.30 1.79 -11.92
C PRO A 92 12.15 3.00 -11.01
N PHE A 93 12.54 4.20 -11.46
CA PHE A 93 12.35 5.45 -10.71
C PHE A 93 10.87 5.71 -10.40
N VAL A 94 10.01 5.82 -11.42
CA VAL A 94 8.58 6.12 -11.24
C VAL A 94 7.88 5.02 -10.45
N GLY A 95 8.19 3.75 -10.75
CA GLY A 95 7.64 2.63 -10.02
C GLY A 95 8.00 2.65 -8.53
N THR A 96 9.23 3.08 -8.20
CA THR A 96 9.70 3.22 -6.82
C THR A 96 9.02 4.40 -6.12
N VAL A 97 8.93 5.57 -6.76
CA VAL A 97 8.22 6.75 -6.21
C VAL A 97 6.76 6.41 -5.92
N LEU A 98 6.08 5.78 -6.88
CA LEU A 98 4.67 5.41 -6.74
C LEU A 98 4.46 4.34 -5.65
N LEU A 99 5.38 3.37 -5.55
CA LEU A 99 5.36 2.37 -4.50
C LEU A 99 5.50 3.01 -3.12
N ILE A 100 6.58 3.77 -2.89
CA ILE A 100 6.91 4.36 -1.58
C ILE A 100 5.83 5.37 -1.17
N GLY A 101 5.46 6.27 -2.07
CA GLY A 101 4.39 7.24 -1.83
C GLY A 101 3.06 6.55 -1.56
N GLY A 102 2.72 5.53 -2.35
CA GLY A 102 1.51 4.72 -2.18
C GLY A 102 1.44 4.04 -0.81
N VAL A 103 2.50 3.35 -0.38
CA VAL A 103 2.47 2.61 0.90
C VAL A 103 2.49 3.55 2.12
N ILE A 104 3.19 4.68 2.07
CA ILE A 104 3.18 5.68 3.15
C ILE A 104 1.79 6.32 3.28
N ALA A 105 1.21 6.74 2.15
CA ALA A 105 -0.13 7.32 2.13
C ALA A 105 -1.19 6.29 2.57
N ALA A 106 -1.06 5.03 2.13
CA ALA A 106 -1.92 3.93 2.57
C ALA A 106 -1.84 3.76 4.09
N ALA A 107 -0.65 3.56 4.65
CA ALA A 107 -0.47 3.38 6.10
C ALA A 107 -1.10 4.55 6.90
N THR A 108 -0.87 5.78 6.45
CA THR A 108 -1.43 7.00 7.08
C THR A 108 -2.95 7.00 7.03
N CYS A 109 -3.56 6.80 5.86
CA CYS A 109 -5.01 6.71 5.72
C CYS A 109 -5.60 5.54 6.51
N GLY A 110 -4.88 4.42 6.63
CA GLY A 110 -5.26 3.27 7.44
C GLY A 110 -5.36 3.61 8.92
N VAL A 111 -4.34 4.29 9.47
CA VAL A 111 -4.35 4.78 10.87
C VAL A 111 -5.52 5.73 11.12
N VAL A 112 -5.79 6.65 10.19
CA VAL A 112 -6.95 7.56 10.28
C VAL A 112 -8.26 6.77 10.23
N ALA A 113 -8.39 5.78 9.34
CA ALA A 113 -9.59 4.97 9.20
C ALA A 113 -9.88 4.15 10.47
N VAL A 114 -8.86 3.51 11.06
CA VAL A 114 -8.97 2.80 12.36
C VAL A 114 -9.38 3.78 13.46
N SER A 115 -8.70 4.91 13.57
CA SER A 115 -8.98 5.92 14.61
C SER A 115 -10.43 6.42 14.55
N GLN A 116 -10.92 6.74 13.35
CA GLN A 116 -12.30 7.18 13.15
C GLN A 116 -13.31 6.06 13.45
N ALA A 117 -13.02 4.82 13.06
CA ALA A 117 -13.91 3.69 13.26
C ALA A 117 -14.11 3.36 14.75
N TYR A 118 -13.03 3.40 15.55
CA TYR A 118 -13.07 3.00 16.96
C TYR A 118 -13.42 4.15 17.92
N ARG A 119 -13.10 5.41 17.60
CA ARG A 119 -13.63 6.56 18.37
C ARG A 119 -15.16 6.62 18.35
N ARG A 120 -15.79 6.23 17.23
CA ARG A 120 -17.25 6.12 17.12
C ARG A 120 -17.86 4.99 17.95
N VAL A 121 -17.06 4.00 18.37
CA VAL A 121 -17.51 2.93 19.27
C VAL A 121 -17.47 3.41 20.70
N ALA A 122 -16.37 4.04 21.11
CA ALA A 122 -16.23 4.56 22.48
C ALA A 122 -17.22 5.68 22.83
N ALA A 123 -17.73 6.40 21.83
CA ALA A 123 -18.74 7.45 22.01
C ALA A 123 -20.21 6.95 22.00
N ARG A 124 -20.43 5.65 21.87
CA ARG A 124 -21.75 4.99 21.97
C ARG A 124 -21.84 4.19 23.25
#